data_AF-A0A4P5VT32-F1
#
_entry.id   AF-A0A4P5VT32-F1
#
_cell.length_a   1.000
_cell.length_b   1.000
_cell.length_c   1.000
_cell.angle_alpha   90.00
_cell.angle_beta   90.00
_cell.angle_gamma   90.00
#
_symmetry.space_group_name_H-M   'P 1'
#
loop_
_entity.id
_entity.type
_entity.pdbx_description
1 polymer ?
#
loop_
_entity_poly.entity_id
_entity_poly.type
_entity_poly.pdbx_seq_one_letter_code
_entity_poly.pdbx_strand_id
1 'polypeptide(L)'
;MPELAQAIGDLPGLLQADGFQALPIALAHGVRAGAYNQPHRDPIDRMLAAQAELERLVLLTTDPQLSTLPCRTLWCQPWPRAHPQPPPAPISTPAASPQTTTGRSP
;
A
#
# COMPACT_ATOMS: atom_id res chain seq x y z
N MET A 1 -13.13 21.06 1.32
CA MET A 1 -13.24 19.82 2.11
C MET A 1 -12.42 19.98 3.37
N PRO A 2 -13.01 20.46 4.48
CA PRO A 2 -12.31 20.72 5.74
C PRO A 2 -11.69 19.44 6.35
N GLU A 3 -12.30 18.28 6.11
CA GLU A 3 -11.74 16.98 6.51
C GLU A 3 -10.38 16.66 5.85
N LEU A 4 -10.15 17.09 4.60
CA LEU A 4 -8.86 16.91 3.92
C LEU A 4 -7.76 17.78 4.57
N ALA A 5 -8.11 18.99 5.00
CA ALA A 5 -7.15 19.88 5.66
C ALA A 5 -6.70 19.31 7.02
N GLN A 6 -7.62 18.69 7.76
CA GLN A 6 -7.30 18.02 9.02
C GLN A 6 -6.42 16.77 8.79
N ALA A 7 -6.73 15.97 7.77
CA ALA A 7 -5.93 14.80 7.40
C ALA A 7 -4.50 15.17 6.96
N ILE A 8 -4.31 16.29 6.26
CA ILE A 8 -2.97 16.78 5.88
C ILE A 8 -2.17 17.21 7.11
N GLY A 9 -2.82 17.86 8.08
CA GLY A 9 -2.18 18.31 9.32
C GLY A 9 -1.63 17.18 10.18
N ASP A 10 -2.29 16.00 10.17
CA ASP A 10 -1.90 14.81 10.94
C ASP A 10 -1.44 13.63 10.07
N LEU A 11 -1.02 13.89 8.82
CA LEU A 11 -0.56 12.85 7.92
C LEU A 11 0.52 11.93 8.55
N PRO A 12 1.51 12.44 9.31
CA PRO A 12 2.48 11.57 9.98
C PRO A 12 1.84 10.59 10.98
N GLY A 13 0.84 11.05 11.76
CA GLY A 13 0.11 10.20 12.71
C GLY A 13 -0.70 9.12 12.01
N LEU A 14 -1.35 9.48 10.90
CA LEU A 14 -2.11 8.53 10.06
C LEU A 14 -1.19 7.46 9.45
N LEU A 15 -0.05 7.86 8.88
CA LEU A 15 0.94 6.92 8.33
C LEU A 15 1.43 5.93 9.38
N GLN A 16 1.73 6.43 10.60
CA GLN A 16 2.17 5.58 11.70
C GLN A 16 1.08 4.61 12.17
N ALA A 17 -0.18 5.06 12.26
CA ALA A 17 -1.32 4.22 12.64
C ALA A 17 -1.54 3.07 11.64
N ASP A 18 -1.28 3.31 10.36
CA ASP A 18 -1.34 2.31 9.29
C ASP A 18 -0.07 1.44 9.17
N GLY A 19 0.93 1.64 10.05
CA GLY A 19 2.17 0.87 10.07
C GLY A 19 3.19 1.28 9.00
N PHE A 20 3.00 2.44 8.34
CA PHE A 20 3.97 3.00 7.42
C PHE A 20 5.03 3.82 8.15
N GLN A 21 6.25 3.73 7.65
CA GLN A 21 7.36 4.57 8.07
C GLN A 21 7.65 5.61 6.98
N ALA A 22 7.65 6.89 7.35
CA ALA A 22 8.06 7.95 6.43
C ALA A 22 9.55 7.79 6.08
N LEU A 23 9.87 7.91 4.79
CA LEU A 23 11.25 7.88 4.28
C LEU A 23 11.70 9.30 3.89
N PRO A 24 12.58 9.94 4.69
CA PRO A 24 13.06 11.28 4.39
C PRO A 24 13.85 11.35 3.08
N ILE A 25 13.77 12.48 2.38
CA ILE A 25 14.61 12.76 1.22
C ILE A 25 15.89 13.46 1.71
N ALA A 26 17.02 12.75 1.67
CA ALA A 26 18.35 13.30 1.90
C ALA A 26 18.99 13.83 0.61
N LEU A 27 19.99 14.71 0.75
CA LEU A 27 20.78 15.25 -0.36
C LEU A 27 21.43 14.15 -1.21
N ALA A 28 21.86 13.05 -0.57
CA ALA A 28 22.44 11.90 -1.26
C ALA A 28 21.49 11.29 -2.31
N HIS A 29 20.18 11.26 -2.02
CA HIS A 29 19.17 10.81 -2.98
C HIS A 29 19.10 11.73 -4.20
N GLY A 30 19.15 13.05 -3.99
CA GLY A 30 19.14 14.04 -5.07
C GLY A 30 20.38 13.94 -5.97
N VAL A 31 21.58 13.82 -5.38
CA VAL A 31 22.83 13.63 -6.13
C VAL A 31 22.75 12.33 -6.95
N ARG A 32 22.27 11.24 -6.34
CA ARG A 32 22.15 9.94 -7.02
C ARG A 32 21.14 9.99 -8.16
N ALA A 33 19.97 10.59 -7.93
CA ALA A 33 18.92 10.77 -8.94
C ALA A 33 19.38 11.61 -10.15
N GLY A 34 20.24 12.61 -9.91
CA GLY A 34 20.83 13.42 -10.97
C GLY A 34 21.85 12.65 -11.83
N ALA A 35 22.56 11.69 -11.23
CA ALA A 35 23.60 10.90 -11.89
C ALA A 35 23.07 9.77 -12.80
N TYR A 36 21.75 9.55 -12.86
CA TYR A 36 21.16 8.55 -13.73
C TYR A 36 21.28 8.90 -15.22
N ASN A 37 21.85 7.95 -15.99
CA ASN A 37 22.12 8.09 -17.42
C ASN A 37 20.86 7.95 -18.30
N GLN A 38 19.73 7.49 -17.76
CA GLN A 38 18.47 7.33 -18.50
C GLN A 38 17.93 8.71 -18.94
N PRO A 39 17.74 8.98 -20.25
CA PRO A 39 17.31 10.29 -20.73
C PRO A 39 15.92 10.68 -20.19
N HIS A 40 15.81 11.93 -19.73
CA HIS A 40 14.58 12.66 -19.35
C HIS A 40 13.43 11.82 -18.75
N ARG A 41 13.71 11.23 -17.58
CA ARG A 41 12.69 10.66 -16.69
C ARG A 41 12.09 11.73 -15.79
N ASP A 42 10.88 11.48 -15.30
CA ASP A 42 10.26 12.31 -14.27
C ASP A 42 11.22 12.47 -13.06
N PRO A 43 11.45 13.70 -12.57
CA PRO A 43 12.31 13.94 -11.40
C PRO A 43 11.92 13.12 -10.16
N ILE A 44 10.62 12.86 -9.97
CA ILE A 44 10.10 12.06 -8.87
C ILE A 44 10.45 10.59 -9.05
N ASP A 45 10.32 10.03 -10.26
CA ASP A 45 10.71 8.65 -10.54
C ASP A 45 12.21 8.41 -10.26
N ARG A 46 13.05 9.38 -10.66
CA ARG A 46 14.49 9.34 -10.36
C ARG A 46 14.74 9.39 -8.85
N MET A 47 14.00 10.22 -8.12
CA MET A 47 14.11 10.30 -6.67
C MET A 47 13.69 8.98 -6.00
N LEU A 48 12.56 8.40 -6.40
CA LEU A 48 12.06 7.13 -5.87
C LEU A 48 13.05 5.98 -6.10
N ALA A 49 13.61 5.90 -7.31
CA ALA A 49 14.65 4.90 -7.61
C ALA A 49 15.92 5.13 -6.79
N ALA A 50 16.36 6.38 -6.62
CA ALA A 50 17.54 6.71 -5.83
C ALA A 50 17.38 6.38 -4.34
N GLN A 51 16.21 6.66 -3.77
CA GLN A 51 15.87 6.25 -2.41
C GLN A 51 15.86 4.72 -2.29
N ALA A 52 15.16 4.03 -3.20
CA ALA A 52 15.10 2.56 -3.18
C ALA A 52 16.49 1.92 -3.32
N GLU A 53 17.34 2.47 -4.18
CA GLU A 53 18.71 2.00 -4.39
C GLU A 53 19.59 2.21 -3.14
N LEU A 54 19.66 3.44 -2.62
CA LEU A 54 20.57 3.78 -1.51
C LEU A 54 20.14 3.15 -0.19
N GLU A 55 18.83 3.05 0.05
CA GLU A 55 18.26 2.48 1.27
C GLU A 55 18.05 0.96 1.16
N ARG A 56 18.44 0.35 0.02
CA ARG A 56 18.30 -1.09 -0.27
C ARG A 56 16.86 -1.60 -0.14
N LEU A 57 15.90 -0.74 -0.49
CA LEU A 57 14.48 -1.05 -0.49
C LEU A 57 14.03 -1.61 -1.84
N VAL A 58 12.79 -2.09 -1.85
CA VAL A 58 12.12 -2.56 -3.06
C VAL A 58 11.00 -1.58 -3.39
N LEU A 59 11.04 -1.02 -4.59
CA LEU A 59 10.05 -0.07 -5.08
C LEU A 59 8.81 -0.82 -5.58
N LEU A 60 7.70 -0.70 -4.85
CA LEU A 60 6.41 -1.23 -5.29
C LEU A 60 5.80 -0.29 -6.34
N THR A 61 5.58 -0.76 -7.56
CA THR A 61 5.06 0.09 -8.65
C THR A 61 4.36 -0.70 -9.74
N THR A 62 3.30 -0.12 -10.31
CA THR A 62 2.63 -0.60 -11.52
C THR A 62 3.25 -0.08 -12.82
N ASP A 63 4.14 0.91 -12.76
CA ASP A 63 4.79 1.44 -13.96
C ASP A 63 5.97 0.53 -14.34
N PRO A 64 5.88 -0.22 -15.46
CA PRO A 64 6.95 -1.11 -15.89
C PRO A 64 8.23 -0.35 -16.19
N GLN A 65 8.12 0.93 -16.55
CA GLN A 65 9.29 1.68 -16.98
C GLN A 65 10.24 2.01 -15.80
N LEU A 66 9.77 2.00 -14.54
CA LEU A 66 10.63 2.14 -13.35
C LEU A 66 11.61 0.97 -13.18
N SER A 67 11.33 -0.19 -13.78
CA SER A 67 12.27 -1.33 -13.80
C SER A 67 13.56 -1.06 -14.61
N THR A 68 13.60 0.03 -15.37
CA THR A 68 14.78 0.44 -16.15
C THR A 68 15.79 1.28 -15.35
N LEU A 69 15.41 1.69 -14.14
CA LEU A 69 16.27 2.40 -13.20
C LEU A 69 17.04 1.39 -12.31
N PRO A 70 18.16 1.80 -11.68
CA PRO A 70 19.00 0.89 -10.88
C PRO A 70 18.40 0.64 -9.48
N CYS A 71 17.15 0.21 -9.42
CA CYS A 71 16.44 -0.16 -8.20
C CYS A 71 15.70 -1.48 -8.38
N ARG A 72 15.50 -2.21 -7.28
CA ARG A 72 14.66 -3.42 -7.28
C ARG A 72 13.19 -2.99 -7.29
N THR A 73 12.38 -3.58 -8.16
CA THR A 73 10.94 -3.33 -8.18
C THR A 73 10.14 -4.58 -7.84
N LEU A 74 8.97 -4.38 -7.25
CA LEU A 74 7.88 -5.36 -7.18
C LEU A 74 6.64 -4.77 -7.82
N TRP A 75 5.77 -5.65 -8.34
CA TRP A 75 4.50 -5.31 -9.01
C TRP A 75 4.59 -4.88 -10.49
N CYS A 76 5.52 -5.44 -11.26
CA CYS A 76 5.52 -5.31 -12.73
C CYS A 76 4.81 -6.48 -13.44
N GLN A 77 3.49 -6.65 -13.21
CA GLN A 77 2.59 -7.49 -14.04
C GLN A 77 1.17 -6.89 -13.98
N PRO A 78 0.39 -6.82 -15.09
CA PRO A 78 -1.04 -6.56 -14.99
C PRO A 78 -1.70 -7.74 -14.28
N TRP A 79 -2.55 -7.46 -13.30
CA TRP A 79 -3.40 -8.45 -12.66
C TRP A 79 -4.09 -9.33 -13.73
N PRO A 80 -4.02 -10.68 -13.66
CA PRO A 80 -4.80 -11.52 -14.54
C PRO A 80 -6.28 -11.23 -14.27
N ARG A 81 -7.01 -10.74 -15.28
CA ARG A 81 -8.47 -10.57 -15.19
C ARG A 81 -9.07 -11.86 -14.63
N ALA A 82 -9.62 -11.77 -13.42
CA ALA A 82 -10.28 -12.83 -12.64
C ALA A 82 -9.40 -14.01 -12.18
N HIS A 83 -8.98 -13.98 -10.92
CA HIS A 83 -9.06 -15.20 -10.12
C HIS A 83 -10.53 -15.33 -9.66
N PRO A 84 -11.26 -16.41 -9.97
CA PRO A 84 -12.55 -16.65 -9.34
C PRO A 84 -12.30 -16.80 -7.84
N GLN A 85 -12.77 -15.86 -7.02
CA GLN A 85 -12.86 -16.08 -5.59
C GLN A 85 -13.70 -17.36 -5.36
N PRO A 86 -13.22 -18.35 -4.59
CA PRO A 86 -14.13 -19.38 -4.09
C PRO A 86 -15.25 -18.68 -3.33
N PRO A 87 -16.52 -19.14 -3.45
CA PRO A 87 -17.63 -18.49 -2.77
C PRO A 87 -17.33 -18.37 -1.26
N PRO A 88 -17.70 -17.25 -0.62
CA PRO A 88 -17.47 -17.09 0.81
C PRO A 88 -18.12 -18.26 1.55
N ALA A 89 -17.40 -18.81 2.55
CA ALA A 89 -17.93 -19.87 3.39
C ALA A 89 -19.30 -19.43 3.99
N PRO A 90 -20.29 -20.32 4.06
CA PRO A 90 -21.59 -19.97 4.61
C PRO A 90 -21.42 -19.45 6.04
N ILE A 91 -22.01 -18.29 6.30
CA ILE A 91 -22.03 -17.67 7.62
C ILE A 91 -22.63 -18.71 8.58
N SER A 92 -21.83 -19.15 9.55
CA SER A 92 -22.34 -20.03 10.60
C SER A 92 -23.35 -19.24 11.42
N THR A 93 -24.63 -19.49 11.19
CA THR A 93 -25.70 -18.93 12.01
C THR A 93 -25.49 -19.40 13.44
N PRO A 94 -25.39 -18.50 14.44
CA PRO A 94 -25.37 -18.93 15.83
C PRO A 94 -26.68 -19.67 16.13
N ALA A 95 -26.57 -20.88 16.65
CA ALA A 95 -27.69 -21.72 17.04
C ALA A 95 -28.61 -20.94 17.99
N ALA A 96 -29.90 -20.88 17.65
CA ALA A 96 -30.92 -20.27 18.50
C ALA A 96 -30.94 -20.95 19.86
N SER A 97 -30.75 -20.17 20.92
CA SER A 97 -30.94 -20.62 22.31
C SER A 97 -32.35 -21.19 22.48
N PRO A 98 -32.52 -22.37 23.13
CA PRO A 98 -33.85 -22.91 23.37
C PRO A 98 -34.61 -22.02 24.36
N GLN A 99 -35.69 -21.40 23.90
CA GLN A 99 -36.64 -20.74 24.79
C GLN A 99 -37.46 -21.81 25.51
N THR A 100 -37.21 -21.98 26.81
CA THR A 100 -38.07 -22.76 27.70
C THR A 100 -39.40 -22.04 27.87
N THR A 101 -40.42 -22.49 27.13
CA THR A 101 -41.81 -22.15 27.44
C THR A 101 -42.31 -23.09 28.54
N THR A 102 -42.37 -22.57 29.76
CA THR A 102 -43.02 -23.26 30.88
C THR A 102 -44.52 -23.22 30.64
N GLY A 103 -45.07 -24.33 30.16
CA GLY A 103 -46.51 -24.53 30.03
C GLY A 103 -47.19 -24.44 31.40
N ARG A 104 -48.05 -23.42 31.54
CA ARG A 104 -49.03 -23.29 32.62
C ARG A 104 -50.33 -23.92 32.13
N SER A 105 -50.65 -25.10 32.65
CA SER A 105 -51.98 -25.73 32.55
C SER A 105 -52.78 -25.45 33.84
N PRO A 106 -54.12 -25.48 33.77
CA PRO A 106 -55.02 -24.93 34.79
C PRO A 106 -54.99 -25.65 36.14
#